data_AF-A0A958ZAQ1-F1
#
_entry.id   AF-A0A958ZAQ1-F1
#
_cell.length_a   1.000
_cell.length_b   1.000
_cell.length_c   1.000
_cell.angle_alpha   90.00
_cell.angle_beta   90.00
_cell.angle_gamma   90.00
#
_symmetry.space_group_name_H-M   'P 1'
#
loop_
_entity.id
_entity.type
_entity.pdbx_description
1 polymer ?
#
loop_
_entity_poly.entity_id
_entity_poly.type
_entity_poly.pdbx_seq_one_letter_code
_entity_poly.pdbx_strand_id
1 'polypeptide(L)'
;MEFKINNRSTSVLIEILISLCILLFVYAAVSKLLDYASFKIQIGQSPVLSAYAGWLAWVVPAFELIIAFFLVVPKLRFIGLLGFYIIMVSFTTYILIILNYSDF
;
A
#
# COMPACT_ATOMS: atom_id res chain seq x y z
N MET A 1 -24.00 1.09 -11.85
CA MET A 1 -24.13 -0.31 -11.41
C MET A 1 -24.12 -0.30 -9.89
N GLU A 2 -25.29 -0.14 -9.28
CA GLU A 2 -25.42 -0.04 -7.82
C GLU A 2 -25.39 -1.45 -7.23
N PHE A 3 -24.27 -1.84 -6.62
CA PHE A 3 -24.16 -3.10 -5.88
C PHE A 3 -24.95 -2.97 -4.57
N LYS A 4 -26.26 -3.26 -4.64
CA LYS A 4 -27.15 -3.30 -3.48
C LYS A 4 -27.03 -4.67 -2.81
N ILE A 5 -26.05 -4.85 -1.94
CA ILE A 5 -25.96 -6.04 -1.09
C ILE A 5 -26.91 -5.86 0.10
N ASN A 6 -28.12 -6.39 -0.04
CA ASN A 6 -29.08 -6.54 1.04
C ASN A 6 -28.71 -7.78 1.87
N ASN A 7 -27.87 -7.58 2.89
CA ASN A 7 -27.76 -8.43 4.07
C ASN A 7 -26.97 -7.62 5.12
N ARG A 8 -27.63 -7.25 6.23
CA ARG A 8 -27.10 -6.31 7.23
C ARG A 8 -25.70 -6.69 7.75
N SER A 9 -25.40 -7.99 7.85
CA SER A 9 -24.11 -8.50 8.32
C SER A 9 -22.98 -8.41 7.28
N THR A 10 -23.26 -8.60 5.99
CA THR A 10 -22.25 -8.48 4.92
C THR A 10 -21.78 -7.04 4.73
N SER A 11 -22.68 -6.07 4.88
CA SER A 11 -22.31 -4.65 4.79
C SER A 11 -21.37 -4.24 5.93
N VAL A 12 -21.61 -4.74 7.14
CA VAL A 12 -20.74 -4.50 8.30
C VAL A 12 -19.35 -5.11 8.10
N LEU A 13 -19.28 -6.35 7.59
CA LEU A 13 -17.99 -7.00 7.29
C LEU A 13 -17.16 -6.20 6.27
N ILE A 14 -17.80 -5.70 5.22
CA ILE A 14 -17.12 -4.90 4.18
C ILE A 14 -16.59 -3.60 4.79
N GLU A 15 -17.38 -2.91 5.63
CA GLU A 15 -16.92 -1.68 6.29
C GLU A 15 -15.77 -1.91 7.26
N ILE A 16 -15.79 -3.03 8.00
CA ILE A 16 -14.67 -3.43 8.88
C ILE A 16 -13.41 -3.66 8.04
N LEU A 17 -13.50 -4.45 6.97
CA LEU A 17 -12.35 -4.74 6.09
C LEU A 17 -11.75 -3.47 5.49
N ILE A 18 -12.60 -2.57 4.97
CA ILE A 18 -12.14 -1.28 4.42
C ILE A 18 -11.45 -0.44 5.50
N SER A 19 -12.00 -0.41 6.71
CA SER A 19 -11.40 0.33 7.83
C SER A 19 -10.03 -0.23 8.22
N LEU A 20 -9.87 -1.56 8.23
CA LEU A 20 -8.59 -2.22 8.47
C LEU A 20 -7.58 -1.91 7.36
N CYS A 21 -7.99 -1.92 6.09
CA CYS A 21 -7.12 -1.54 4.98
C CYS A 21 -6.64 -0.08 5.10
N ILE A 22 -7.54 0.85 5.44
CA ILE A 22 -7.18 2.25 5.68
C ILE A 22 -6.16 2.35 6.82
N LEU A 23 -6.42 1.67 7.94
CA LEU A 23 -5.52 1.65 9.10
C LEU A 23 -4.12 1.17 8.70
N LEU A 24 -4.05 0.05 7.98
CA LEU A 24 -2.80 -0.56 7.53
C LEU A 24 -2.00 0.40 6.66
N PHE A 25 -2.63 1.06 5.69
CA PHE A 25 -1.95 2.00 4.79
C PHE A 25 -1.49 3.28 5.47
N VAL A 26 -2.34 3.87 6.30
CA VAL A 26 -1.98 5.09 7.02
C VAL A 26 -0.82 4.80 7.97
N TYR A 27 -0.90 3.70 8.72
CA TYR A 27 0.18 3.28 9.60
C TYR A 27 1.48 3.03 8.83
N ALA A 28 1.41 2.28 7.72
CA ALA A 28 2.57 1.96 6.89
C ALA A 28 3.23 3.21 6.29
N ALA A 29 2.45 4.18 5.82
CA ALA A 29 2.95 5.42 5.26
C ALA A 29 3.57 6.32 6.34
N VAL A 30 2.87 6.51 7.45
CA VAL A 30 3.33 7.36 8.55
C VAL A 30 4.60 6.78 9.18
N SER A 31 4.67 5.46 9.37
CA SER A 31 5.88 4.80 9.89
C SER A 31 7.09 5.01 8.97
N LYS A 32 6.91 4.92 7.64
CA LYS A 32 7.99 5.21 6.67
C LYS A 32 8.40 6.67 6.64
N LEU A 33 7.45 7.60 6.82
CA LEU A 33 7.74 9.04 6.85
C LEU A 33 8.47 9.45 8.13
N LEU A 34 8.08 8.89 9.28
CA LEU A 34 8.73 9.16 10.57
C LEU A 34 10.15 8.60 10.61
N ASP A 35 10.37 7.41 10.05
CA ASP A 35 11.68 6.76 10.00
C ASP A 35 12.28 6.75 8.57
N TYR A 36 12.16 7.89 7.90
CA TYR A 36 12.58 8.05 6.50
C TYR A 36 14.04 7.67 6.26
N ALA A 37 14.93 8.02 7.18
CA ALA A 37 16.36 7.71 7.08
C ALA A 37 16.59 6.19 7.03
N SER A 38 15.99 5.45 7.97
CA SER A 38 16.12 3.99 8.01
C SER A 38 15.41 3.32 6.84
N PHE A 39 14.26 3.84 6.40
CA PHE A 39 13.57 3.31 5.22
C PHE A 39 14.39 3.48 3.94
N LYS A 40 14.99 4.67 3.76
CA LYS A 40 15.90 4.94 2.63
C LYS A 40 17.11 4.02 2.66
N ILE A 41 17.70 3.77 3.84
CA ILE A 41 18.82 2.83 3.98
C ILE A 41 18.36 1.41 3.61
N GLN A 42 17.21 0.94 4.10
CA GLN A 42 16.67 -0.38 3.78
C GLN A 42 16.46 -0.60 2.27
N ILE A 43 15.93 0.41 1.56
CA ILE A 43 15.82 0.36 0.10
C ILE A 43 17.21 0.42 -0.56
N GLY A 44 18.13 1.22 0.01
CA GLY A 44 19.50 1.40 -0.48
C GLY A 44 20.41 0.18 -0.34
N GLN A 45 20.10 -0.71 0.61
CA GLN A 45 20.79 -2.00 0.80
C GLN A 45 20.44 -3.02 -0.30
N SER A 46 19.41 -2.77 -1.10
CA SER A 46 19.02 -3.64 -2.22
C SER A 46 19.66 -3.10 -3.52
N PRO A 47 20.60 -3.81 -4.16
CA PRO A 47 21.35 -3.32 -5.33
C PRO A 47 20.45 -2.81 -6.47
N VAL A 48 19.30 -3.48 -6.66
CA VAL A 48 18.31 -3.18 -7.70
C VAL A 48 17.58 -1.84 -7.45
N LEU A 49 17.47 -1.39 -6.20
CA LEU A 49 16.71 -0.18 -5.84
C LEU A 49 17.55 0.94 -5.25
N SER A 50 18.84 0.70 -5.00
CA SER A 50 19.75 1.72 -4.48
C SER A 50 19.80 2.99 -5.34
N ALA A 51 19.75 2.84 -6.68
CA ALA A 51 19.69 3.95 -7.62
C ALA A 51 18.39 4.78 -7.53
N TYR A 52 17.31 4.18 -7.04
CA TYR A 52 15.97 4.81 -6.93
C TYR A 52 15.53 5.06 -5.49
N ALA A 53 16.39 4.74 -4.50
CA ALA A 53 16.05 4.73 -3.09
C ALA A 53 15.51 6.09 -2.59
N GLY A 54 16.07 7.19 -3.10
CA GLY A 54 15.59 8.54 -2.75
C GLY A 54 14.16 8.82 -3.23
N TRP A 55 13.85 8.48 -4.48
CA TRP A 55 12.54 8.75 -5.09
C TRP A 55 11.47 7.79 -4.55
N LEU A 56 11.79 6.49 -4.50
CA LEU A 56 10.87 5.47 -3.98
C LEU A 56 10.54 5.67 -2.51
N ALA A 57 11.49 6.18 -1.70
CA ALA A 57 11.26 6.49 -0.30
C ALA A 57 10.17 7.55 -0.07
N TRP A 58 9.88 8.39 -1.07
CA TRP A 58 8.78 9.37 -1.02
C TRP A 58 7.52 8.88 -1.74
N VAL A 59 7.71 8.25 -2.90
CA VAL A 59 6.61 7.81 -3.75
C VAL A 59 5.78 6.71 -3.11
N VAL A 60 6.43 5.74 -2.46
CA VAL A 60 5.72 4.63 -1.82
C VAL A 60 4.77 5.13 -0.72
N PRO A 61 5.22 5.90 0.30
CA PRO A 61 4.30 6.47 1.29
C PRO A 61 3.22 7.37 0.70
N ALA A 62 3.54 8.14 -0.36
CA ALA A 62 2.55 9.00 -1.03
C ALA A 62 1.41 8.18 -1.65
N PHE A 63 1.72 7.09 -2.37
CA PHE A 63 0.69 6.22 -2.93
C PHE A 63 -0.12 5.51 -1.84
N GLU A 64 0.51 5.08 -0.75
CA GLU A 64 -0.18 4.47 0.40
C GLU A 64 -1.22 5.44 0.99
N LEU A 65 -0.89 6.72 1.16
CA LEU A 65 -1.83 7.75 1.64
C LEU A 65 -2.94 8.07 0.63
N ILE A 66 -2.62 8.15 -0.67
CA ILE A 66 -3.62 8.40 -1.72
C ILE A 66 -4.64 7.26 -1.76
N ILE A 67 -4.19 6.01 -1.69
CA ILE A 67 -5.06 4.84 -1.65
C ILE A 67 -5.91 4.87 -0.39
N ALA A 68 -5.33 5.12 0.79
CA ALA A 68 -6.09 5.26 2.03
C ALA A 68 -7.19 6.33 1.92
N PHE A 69 -6.89 7.49 1.32
CA PHE A 69 -7.87 8.54 1.08
C PHE A 69 -9.00 8.09 0.15
N PHE A 70 -8.70 7.34 -0.91
CA PHE A 70 -9.70 6.79 -1.82
C PHE A 70 -10.60 5.74 -1.17
N LEU A 71 -10.08 4.95 -0.22
CA LEU A 71 -10.89 3.99 0.55
C LEU A 71 -11.88 4.68 1.50
N VAL A 72 -11.55 5.86 2.02
CA VAL A 72 -12.45 6.65 2.90
C VAL A 72 -13.71 7.08 2.14
N VAL A 73 -13.56 7.54 0.90
CA VAL A 73 -14.67 8.06 0.10
C VAL A 73 -15.49 6.90 -0.49
N PRO A 74 -16.77 6.72 -0.11
CA PRO A 74 -17.55 5.55 -0.52
C PRO A 74 -17.73 5.39 -2.03
N LYS A 75 -17.74 6.51 -2.76
CA LYS A 75 -17.80 6.54 -4.24
C LYS A 75 -16.50 6.07 -4.90
N LEU A 76 -15.35 6.23 -4.23
CA LEU A 76 -14.02 5.89 -4.75
C LEU A 76 -13.50 4.56 -4.21
N ARG A 77 -14.23 3.90 -3.29
CA ARG A 77 -13.84 2.62 -2.67
C ARG A 77 -13.40 1.56 -3.68
N PHE A 78 -14.08 1.46 -4.83
CA PHE A 78 -13.70 0.50 -5.86
C PHE A 78 -12.31 0.79 -6.44
N ILE A 79 -12.03 2.05 -6.74
CA ILE A 79 -10.72 2.50 -7.25
C ILE A 79 -9.66 2.35 -6.14
N GLY A 80 -10.01 2.66 -4.91
CA GLY A 80 -9.15 2.46 -3.73
C GLY A 80 -8.75 1.00 -3.54
N LEU A 81 -9.72 0.07 -3.59
CA LEU A 81 -9.47 -1.37 -3.50
C LEU A 81 -8.62 -1.89 -4.66
N LEU A 82 -8.83 -1.38 -5.87
CA LEU A 82 -8.00 -1.72 -7.02
C LEU A 82 -6.57 -1.19 -6.86
N GLY A 83 -6.40 0.03 -6.34
CA GLY A 83 -5.10 0.58 -5.97
C GLY A 83 -4.40 -0.25 -4.89
N PHE A 84 -5.13 -0.68 -3.86
CA PHE A 84 -4.62 -1.61 -2.84
C PHE A 84 -4.10 -2.90 -3.46
N TYR A 85 -4.88 -3.52 -4.34
CA TYR A 85 -4.47 -4.74 -5.00
C TYR A 85 -3.18 -4.55 -5.81
N ILE A 86 -3.10 -3.49 -6.63
CA ILE A 86 -1.92 -3.21 -7.45
C ILE A 86 -0.68 -2.98 -6.59
N ILE A 87 -0.79 -2.23 -5.49
CA ILE A 87 0.37 -1.93 -4.64
C ILE A 87 0.84 -3.17 -3.89
N MET A 88 -0.09 -4.02 -3.44
CA MET A 88 0.24 -5.30 -2.79
C MET A 88 0.91 -6.27 -3.77
N VAL A 89 0.41 -6.37 -5.01
CA VAL A 89 1.05 -7.17 -6.07
C VAL A 89 2.45 -6.64 -6.36
N SER A 90 2.61 -5.32 -6.51
CA SER A 90 3.92 -4.70 -6.75
C SER A 90 4.90 -4.99 -5.61
N PHE A 91 4.43 -4.93 -4.36
CA PHE A 91 5.22 -5.29 -3.19
C PHE A 91 5.63 -6.77 -3.19
N THR A 92 4.72 -7.68 -3.55
CA THR A 92 5.06 -9.11 -3.70
C THR A 92 6.07 -9.33 -4.83
N THR A 93 5.89 -8.71 -5.98
CA THR A 93 6.84 -8.78 -7.11
C THR A 93 8.22 -8.25 -6.70
N TYR A 94 8.27 -7.15 -5.94
CA TYR A 94 9.51 -6.64 -5.38
C TYR A 94 10.24 -7.68 -4.51
N ILE A 95 9.54 -8.35 -3.59
CA ILE A 95 10.13 -9.39 -2.74
C ILE A 95 10.62 -10.57 -3.59
N LEU A 96 9.87 -10.98 -4.62
CA LEU A 96 10.29 -12.05 -5.53
C LEU A 96 11.55 -11.71 -6.31
N ILE A 97 11.67 -10.46 -6.79
CA ILE A 97 12.88 -9.98 -7.47
C ILE A 97 14.05 -9.99 -6.50
N ILE A 98 13.87 -9.47 -5.28
CA ILE A 98 14.93 -9.48 -4.26
C ILE A 98 15.36 -10.90 -3.92
N LEU A 99 14.43 -11.85 -3.79
CA LEU A 99 14.77 -13.23 -3.44
C LEU A 99 15.53 -13.96 -4.56
N ASN A 100 15.18 -13.69 -5.83
CA ASN A 100 15.79 -14.36 -6.99
C ASN A 100 17.04 -13.66 -7.53
N TYR A 101 17.15 -12.34 -7.37
CA TYR A 101 18.25 -11.51 -7.88
C TYR A 101 19.12 -10.92 -6.76
N SER A 102 18.92 -11.33 -5.50
CA SER A 102 19.94 -11.15 -4.45
C SER A 102 21.08 -12.13 -4.67
N ASP A 103 21.71 -12.05 -5.84
CA ASP A 103 23.11 -12.40 -5.97
C ASP A 103 23.88 -11.27 -5.26
N PHE A 104 24.54 -11.68 -4.18
CA PHE A 104 25.39 -10.95 -3.24
C PHE A 104 25.98 -9.61 -3.71
#